data_AF-A0A0K8V109-F1
#
_entry.id   AF-A0A0K8V109-F1
#
_cell.length_a   1.000
_cell.length_b   1.000
_cell.length_c   1.000
_cell.angle_alpha   90.00
_cell.angle_beta   90.00
_cell.angle_gamma   90.00
#
_symmetry.space_group_name_H-M   'P 1'
#
loop_
_entity.id
_entity.type
_entity.pdbx_description
1 polymer ?
#
loop_
_entity_poly.entity_id
_entity_poly.type
_entity_poly.pdbx_seq_one_letter_code
_entity_poly.pdbx_strand_id
1 'polypeptide(L)'
;RRKPRKYQVGDLVVVDYVPSATGESHKLDPVYKGPYMVTKVLDYDRYIIEDLPDATVTQRRYCNVMSVDHLKPWCSSSPELDSDNSSWDDEMSGEAELSPKEGELVE
;
A
#
# COMPACT_ATOMS: atom_id res chain seq x y z
N ARG A 1 11.45 6.36 11.86
CA ARG A 1 10.12 5.76 12.17
C ARG A 1 9.07 6.57 11.42
N ARG A 2 8.25 5.95 10.57
CA ARG A 2 7.13 6.65 9.89
C ARG A 2 6.04 6.94 10.92
N LYS A 3 5.41 8.12 10.83
CA LYS A 3 4.28 8.48 11.69
C LYS A 3 3.04 7.69 11.24
N PRO A 4 2.21 7.19 12.17
CA PRO A 4 0.97 6.51 11.81
C PRO A 4 0.04 7.50 11.09
N ARG A 5 -0.66 7.00 10.06
CA ARG A 5 -1.70 7.77 9.37
C ARG A 5 -2.89 7.94 10.31
N LYS A 6 -3.53 9.11 10.25
CA LYS A 6 -4.74 9.38 11.03
C LYS A 6 -5.90 9.55 10.08
N TYR A 7 -6.97 8.83 10.35
CA TYR A 7 -8.23 8.93 9.62
C TYR A 7 -9.23 9.79 10.40
N GLN A 8 -10.10 10.47 9.67
CA GLN A 8 -11.21 11.25 10.21
C GLN A 8 -12.54 10.58 9.88
N VAL A 9 -13.60 11.00 10.57
CA VAL A 9 -14.96 10.53 10.28
C VAL A 9 -15.35 10.97 8.87
N GLY A 10 -15.84 10.04 8.06
CA GLY A 10 -16.20 10.24 6.66
C GLY A 10 -15.10 9.84 5.66
N ASP A 11 -13.88 9.53 6.11
CA ASP A 11 -12.83 9.03 5.23
C ASP A 11 -13.17 7.65 4.68
N LEU A 12 -12.87 7.44 3.40
CA LEU A 12 -13.02 6.15 2.74
C LEU A 12 -11.74 5.32 2.91
N VAL A 13 -11.90 4.06 3.31
CA VAL A 13 -10.81 3.13 3.61
C VAL A 13 -11.10 1.73 3.06
N VAL A 14 -10.06 1.00 2.70
CA VAL A 14 -10.08 -0.47 2.55
C VAL A 14 -9.60 -1.12 3.83
N VAL A 15 -10.10 -2.33 4.08
CA VAL A 15 -9.69 -3.15 5.23
C VAL A 15 -8.92 -4.38 4.74
N ASP A 16 -7.81 -4.70 5.41
CA ASP A 16 -7.05 -5.92 5.15
C ASP A 16 -7.88 -7.17 5.42
N TYR A 17 -7.85 -8.14 4.50
CA TYR A 17 -8.50 -9.42 4.72
C TYR A 17 -7.64 -10.29 5.66
N VAL A 18 -8.16 -10.54 6.86
CA VAL A 18 -7.61 -11.55 7.78
C VAL A 18 -8.35 -12.87 7.57
N PRO A 19 -7.74 -13.88 6.92
CA PRO A 19 -8.38 -15.17 6.74
C PRO A 19 -8.48 -15.92 8.07
N SER A 20 -9.57 -16.67 8.26
CA SER A 20 -9.70 -17.61 9.36
C SER A 20 -8.86 -18.86 9.09
N ALA A 21 -8.25 -19.44 10.13
CA ALA A 21 -7.44 -20.66 10.00
C ALA A 21 -8.32 -21.91 9.79
N THR A 22 -8.97 -22.01 8.63
CA THR A 22 -9.86 -23.13 8.26
C THR A 22 -9.09 -24.29 7.62
N GLY A 23 -7.80 -24.13 7.33
CA GLY A 23 -6.96 -25.12 6.64
C GLY A 23 -7.14 -25.14 5.12
N GLU A 24 -7.95 -24.22 4.59
CA GLU A 24 -8.20 -24.03 3.16
C GLU A 24 -7.20 -23.03 2.55
N SER A 25 -7.03 -23.08 1.22
CA SER A 25 -6.07 -22.22 0.50
C SER A 25 -6.67 -20.84 0.19
N HIS A 26 -6.18 -19.80 0.85
CA HIS A 26 -6.58 -18.40 0.65
C HIS A 26 -5.87 -17.67 -0.50
N LYS A 27 -5.18 -18.38 -1.40
CA LYS A 27 -4.39 -17.78 -2.50
C LYS A 27 -5.23 -16.99 -3.51
N LEU A 28 -6.48 -17.38 -3.69
CA LEU A 28 -7.41 -16.74 -4.63
C LEU A 28 -8.32 -15.70 -3.96
N ASP A 29 -8.24 -15.57 -2.64
CA ASP A 29 -9.05 -14.61 -1.91
C ASP A 29 -8.52 -13.18 -2.10
N PRO A 30 -9.41 -12.18 -2.16
CA PRO A 30 -8.99 -10.80 -2.25
C PRO A 30 -8.25 -10.38 -0.97
N VAL A 31 -7.09 -9.77 -1.15
CA VAL A 31 -6.22 -9.28 -0.05
C VAL A 31 -6.88 -8.14 0.73
N TYR A 32 -7.71 -7.34 0.07
CA TYR A 32 -8.42 -6.22 0.69
C TYR A 32 -9.92 -6.37 0.48
N LYS A 33 -10.67 -5.99 1.51
CA LYS A 33 -12.13 -5.82 1.44
C LYS A 33 -12.44 -4.37 1.12
N GLY A 34 -13.60 -4.19 0.46
CA GLY A 34 -13.97 -3.02 -0.34
C GLY A 34 -13.94 -1.65 0.34
N PRO A 35 -14.58 -0.65 -0.28
CA PRO A 35 -14.66 0.68 0.31
C PRO A 35 -15.56 0.62 1.53
N TYR A 36 -15.02 1.07 2.65
CA TYR A 36 -15.76 1.35 3.84
C TYR A 36 -15.57 2.81 4.25
N MET A 37 -16.48 3.32 5.07
CA MET A 37 -16.43 4.66 5.62
C MET A 37 -16.07 4.60 7.10
N VAL A 38 -15.19 5.49 7.55
CA VAL A 38 -14.91 5.65 8.98
C VAL A 38 -16.07 6.40 9.62
N THR A 39 -16.82 5.75 10.51
CA THR A 39 -17.95 6.38 11.23
C THR A 39 -17.50 7.04 12.53
N LYS A 40 -16.50 6.46 13.20
CA LYS A 40 -16.05 6.97 14.50
C LYS A 40 -14.56 6.73 14.71
N VAL A 41 -13.89 7.75 15.23
CA VAL A 41 -12.51 7.63 15.74
C VAL A 41 -12.57 7.28 17.23
N LEU A 42 -11.85 6.24 17.63
CA LEU A 42 -11.67 5.84 19.02
C LEU A 42 -10.25 6.18 19.48
N ASP A 43 -10.04 6.07 20.79
CA ASP A 43 -8.70 6.17 21.38
C ASP A 43 -7.80 5.01 20.95
N TYR A 44 -6.49 5.29 20.95
CA TYR A 44 -5.41 4.34 20.62
C TYR A 44 -5.40 3.89 19.15
N ASP A 45 -5.59 4.82 18.22
CA ASP A 45 -5.52 4.58 16.76
C ASP A 45 -6.49 3.49 16.27
N ARG A 46 -7.65 3.39 16.92
CA ARG A 46 -8.75 2.49 16.56
C ARG A 46 -9.87 3.27 15.90
N TYR A 47 -10.50 2.64 14.91
CA TYR A 47 -11.54 3.26 14.11
C TYR A 47 -12.72 2.30 13.97
N ILE A 48 -13.92 2.84 14.07
CA ILE A 48 -15.16 2.15 13.70
C ILE A 48 -15.40 2.42 12.24
N ILE A 49 -15.56 1.34 11.48
CA ILE A 49 -15.71 1.34 10.05
C ILE A 49 -17.04 0.71 9.71
N GLU A 50 -17.78 1.33 8.80
CA GLU A 50 -19.09 0.88 8.35
C GLU A 50 -19.18 0.85 6.82
N ASP A 51 -20.12 0.04 6.32
CA ASP A 51 -20.49 0.07 4.90
C ASP A 51 -20.96 1.48 4.49
N LEU A 52 -20.82 1.79 3.21
CA LEU A 52 -21.38 3.02 2.66
C LEU A 52 -22.90 3.08 2.88
N PRO A 53 -23.44 4.27 3.20
CA PRO A 53 -24.85 4.42 3.55
C PRO A 53 -25.80 3.94 2.44
N ASP A 54 -25.40 4.11 1.18
CA ASP A 54 -26.18 3.76 -0.02
C ASP A 54 -25.75 2.44 -0.69
N ALA A 55 -24.71 1.78 -0.19
CA ALA A 55 -24.17 0.56 -0.79
C ALA A 55 -23.88 -0.49 0.29
N THR A 56 -24.93 -1.19 0.74
CA THR A 56 -24.72 -2.34 1.62
C THR A 56 -24.37 -3.54 0.76
N VAL A 57 -23.14 -4.04 0.89
CA VAL A 57 -22.65 -5.20 0.13
C VAL A 57 -23.35 -6.49 0.61
N THR A 58 -23.78 -6.54 1.87
CA THR A 58 -24.45 -7.71 2.45
C THR A 58 -25.84 -7.36 2.98
N GLN A 59 -26.63 -8.36 3.36
CA GLN A 59 -27.95 -8.15 3.97
C GLN A 59 -27.86 -7.39 5.31
N ARG A 60 -26.70 -7.40 5.97
CA ARG A 60 -26.46 -6.67 7.22
C ARG A 60 -25.41 -5.58 6.99
N ARG A 61 -25.60 -4.43 7.62
CA ARG A 61 -24.56 -3.40 7.67
C ARG A 61 -23.32 -4.00 8.33
N TYR A 62 -22.19 -3.97 7.62
CA TYR A 62 -20.90 -4.29 8.19
C TYR A 62 -20.51 -3.17 9.16
N CYS A 63 -20.17 -3.54 10.39
CA CYS A 63 -19.60 -2.63 11.37
C CYS A 63 -18.46 -3.36 12.11
N ASN A 64 -17.27 -2.77 12.13
CA ASN A 64 -16.11 -3.37 12.79
C ASN A 64 -15.15 -2.33 13.35
N VAL A 65 -14.41 -2.70 14.39
CA VAL A 65 -13.38 -1.88 15.04
C VAL A 65 -12.00 -2.35 14.60
N MET A 66 -11.29 -1.55 13.82
CA MET A 66 -9.95 -1.90 13.31
C MET A 66 -8.89 -0.89 13.76
N SER A 67 -7.64 -1.35 13.86
CA SER A 67 -6.47 -0.48 14.05
C SER A 67 -6.03 0.15 12.73
N VAL A 68 -5.23 1.21 12.83
CA VAL A 68 -4.61 1.88 11.67
C VAL A 68 -3.82 0.92 10.77
N ASP A 69 -3.24 -0.15 11.32
CA ASP A 69 -2.40 -1.09 10.57
C ASP A 69 -3.17 -1.90 9.52
N HIS A 70 -4.47 -2.15 9.78
CA HIS A 70 -5.36 -2.89 8.89
C HIS A 70 -6.15 -1.99 7.94
N LEU A 71 -5.90 -0.67 7.98
CA LEU A 71 -6.62 0.32 7.20
C LEU A 71 -5.73 0.98 6.16
N LYS A 72 -6.21 1.02 4.92
CA LYS A 72 -5.57 1.79 3.85
C LYS A 72 -6.58 2.74 3.24
N PRO A 73 -6.16 3.94 2.78
CA PRO A 73 -7.08 4.87 2.16
C PRO A 73 -7.66 4.31 0.87
N TRP A 74 -8.97 4.49 0.68
CA TRP A 74 -9.66 4.19 -0.56
C TRP A 74 -9.48 5.36 -1.52
N CYS A 75 -8.47 5.25 -2.38
CA CYS A 75 -8.32 5.96 -3.65
C CYS A 75 -6.98 5.53 -4.26
N SER A 76 -7.01 4.73 -5.31
CA SER A 76 -5.84 4.53 -6.17
C SER A 76 -5.76 5.65 -7.20
N SER A 77 -4.59 6.25 -7.32
CA SER A 77 -4.18 7.32 -8.25
C SER A 77 -4.65 8.76 -7.92
N SER A 78 -3.82 9.48 -7.16
CA SER A 78 -3.33 10.77 -7.62
C SER A 78 -1.80 10.72 -7.56
N PRO A 79 -1.07 10.83 -8.68
CA PRO A 79 0.38 10.61 -8.76
C PRO A 79 1.19 11.81 -8.20
N GLU A 80 0.94 12.25 -6.97
CA GLU A 80 1.60 13.47 -6.46
C GLU A 80 2.34 13.39 -5.12
N LEU A 81 2.42 12.25 -4.43
CA LEU A 81 3.20 12.18 -3.18
C LEU A 81 4.01 10.90 -3.02
N ASP A 82 4.76 10.51 -4.04
CA ASP A 82 6.01 9.76 -3.84
C ASP A 82 7.14 10.76 -3.57
N SER A 83 7.02 11.47 -2.44
CA SER A 83 8.14 12.17 -1.82
C SER A 83 8.90 11.16 -0.95
N ASP A 84 9.71 10.32 -1.58
CA ASP A 84 10.90 9.72 -0.94
C ASP A 84 11.95 9.44 -2.01
N ASN A 85 12.77 10.46 -2.22
CA ASN A 85 14.00 10.48 -3.01
C ASN A 85 14.98 9.42 -2.48
N SER A 86 14.94 8.20 -3.01
CA SER A 86 16.10 7.32 -2.95
C SER A 86 16.99 7.61 -4.16
N SER A 87 17.76 8.70 -4.06
CA SER A 87 18.98 8.91 -4.85
C SER A 87 19.88 7.69 -4.63
N TRP A 88 19.96 6.85 -5.65
CA TRP A 88 20.95 5.78 -5.78
C TRP A 88 21.93 6.25 -6.85
N ASP A 89 22.68 7.29 -6.53
CA ASP A 89 23.89 7.67 -7.24
C ASP A 89 25.06 7.17 -6.40
N ASP A 90 25.29 5.86 -6.44
CA ASP A 90 26.55 5.27 -5.95
C ASP A 90 27.42 4.97 -7.17
N GLU A 91 28.32 5.91 -7.40
CA GLU A 91 29.24 5.98 -8.52
C GLU A 91 30.19 4.78 -8.52
N MET A 92 29.94 3.81 -9.40
CA MET A 92 30.87 2.72 -9.62
C MET A 92 31.96 3.16 -10.59
N SER A 93 32.98 3.85 -10.05
CA SER A 93 34.26 4.07 -10.71
C SER A 93 34.98 2.73 -10.84
N GLY A 94 34.95 2.14 -12.03
CA GLY A 94 35.64 0.90 -12.38
C GLY A 94 36.44 1.11 -13.66
N GLU A 95 37.72 1.41 -13.47
CA GLU A 95 38.71 1.65 -14.51
C GLU A 95 38.94 0.35 -15.31
N ALA A 96 38.77 0.42 -16.63
CA ALA A 96 39.20 -0.64 -17.54
C ALA A 96 40.22 -0.04 -18.52
N GLU A 97 41.48 -0.08 -18.10
CA GLU A 97 42.62 0.05 -19.01
C GLU A 97 42.59 -1.11 -20.02
N LEU A 98 42.35 -0.80 -21.30
CA LEU A 98 42.68 -1.69 -22.41
C LEU A 98 43.26 -0.84 -23.56
N SER A 99 44.57 -0.78 -23.61
CA SER A 99 45.36 -0.72 -24.84
C SER A 99 46.21 -1.98 -24.88
N PRO A 100 46.50 -2.60 -26.05
CA PRO A 100 47.07 -1.87 -27.19
C PRO A 100 46.66 -2.33 -28.61
N LYS A 101 46.65 -1.34 -29.51
CA LYS A 101 47.29 -1.30 -30.84
C LYS A 101 47.13 -2.53 -31.76
N GLU A 102 46.30 -2.38 -32.78
CA GLU A 102 46.58 -2.95 -34.09
C GLU A 102 46.08 -1.99 -35.17
N GLY A 103 47.04 -1.28 -35.76
CA GLY A 103 46.86 -0.44 -36.93
C GLY A 103 48.05 -0.67 -37.84
N GLU A 104 47.71 -0.87 -39.11
CA GLU A 104 48.54 -0.58 -40.28
C GLU A 104 49.62 -1.61 -40.67
N LEU A 105 49.30 -2.41 -41.69
CA LEU A 105 50.13 -2.34 -42.90
C LEU A 105 49.30 -2.63 -44.15
N VAL A 106 49.23 -1.60 -44.99
CA VAL A 106 48.86 -1.60 -46.40
C VAL A 106 49.98 -2.24 -47.22
N GLU A 107 49.65 -3.04 -48.22
CA GLU A 107 50.36 -3.13 -49.51
C GLU A 107 49.43 -3.71 -50.59
#